data_AF-A0A5B7YIP2-F1
#
_entry.id   AF-A0A5B7YIP2-F1
#
_cell.length_a   1.000
_cell.length_b   1.000
_cell.length_c   1.000
_cell.angle_alpha   90.00
_cell.angle_beta   90.00
_cell.angle_gamma   90.00
#
_symmetry.space_group_name_H-M   'P 1'
#
loop_
_entity.id
_entity.type
_entity.pdbx_description
1 polymer ?
#
loop_
_entity_poly.entity_id
_entity_poly.type
_entity_poly.pdbx_seq_one_letter_code
_entity_poly.pdbx_strand_id
1 'polypeptide(L)'
;MMNKMQQALLGEVQQLGGTHALLGQQAPQQQTPQAAPEPTISEAELLAKKANIDSTGGPAIFFRKKDGISINGEIYNDYEGTVANFGGNKLTGEFTYAVRNFDGSFNLKYHRANSTSAPVKIATVYKNGAVFKVRTVTNRTFTGNSVIPTSDGFIVGRSGSAFRYVIGNEKPSDINLLNGYHIAKYQNGDAASTGYILLEKDPRDQNDDVGGLMDSFTNLGNTLGLNKVDHYVLVNLDKATPVPLDVNIKGKNIAEHSNCQRQNAAINKCENVEFKESLYTKLGLPNNSHYYWSISWVNTPEGPLAFYRTSTKVKVVDINNQQVHTLFSRTLGVNQFTLTEHLDGKISIKAKLGFSSDEIDDVADFIKNNTTDIEPIQKLGA
;
A
#
# COMPACT_ATOMS: atom_id res chain seq x y z
N MET A 1 -69.74 39.17 -5.10
CA MET A 1 -70.19 37.82 -4.69
C MET A 1 -68.98 36.96 -4.30
N MET A 2 -68.29 37.35 -3.23
CA MET A 2 -67.16 36.63 -2.63
C MET A 2 -67.60 36.28 -1.20
N ASN A 3 -68.43 35.24 -1.03
CA ASN A 3 -68.83 34.84 0.32
C ASN A 3 -69.27 33.37 0.46
N LYS A 4 -68.84 32.49 -0.45
CA LYS A 4 -69.10 31.04 -0.34
C LYS A 4 -67.85 30.16 -0.39
N MET A 5 -66.70 30.66 -0.87
CA MET A 5 -65.45 29.89 -0.85
C MET A 5 -64.69 29.98 0.49
N GLN A 6 -64.87 31.05 1.29
CA GLN A 6 -64.21 31.14 2.60
C GLN A 6 -64.88 30.27 3.68
N GLN A 7 -66.16 29.89 3.52
CA GLN A 7 -66.86 29.02 4.47
C GLN A 7 -66.65 27.52 4.20
N ALA A 8 -66.24 27.13 2.99
CA ALA A 8 -65.89 25.73 2.70
C ALA A 8 -64.50 25.34 3.23
N LEU A 9 -63.55 26.29 3.25
CA LEU A 9 -62.17 26.02 3.69
C LEU A 9 -62.03 25.94 5.23
N LEU A 10 -63.00 26.48 6.00
CA LEU A 10 -63.00 26.43 7.45
C LEU A 10 -63.71 25.19 8.03
N GLY A 11 -64.49 24.46 7.21
CA GLY A 11 -65.11 23.19 7.62
C GLY A 11 -64.18 21.98 7.53
N GLU A 12 -63.13 22.06 6.72
CA GLU A 12 -62.20 20.94 6.46
C GLU A 12 -60.97 20.96 7.39
N VAL A 13 -60.71 22.09 8.07
CA VAL A 13 -59.58 22.24 9.01
C VAL A 13 -59.93 21.85 10.45
N GLN A 14 -61.24 21.76 10.79
CA GLN A 14 -61.68 21.29 12.11
C GLN A 14 -61.85 19.77 12.23
N GLN A 15 -61.76 19.01 11.13
CA GLN A 15 -61.68 17.54 11.19
C GLN A 15 -60.24 17.00 11.30
N LEU A 16 -59.22 17.86 11.22
CA LEU A 16 -57.80 17.47 11.29
C LEU A 16 -57.09 17.90 12.58
N GLY A 17 -57.84 18.41 13.58
CA GLY A 17 -57.29 18.95 14.83
C GLY A 17 -57.81 18.24 16.09
N GLY A 18 -57.56 16.94 16.20
CA GLY A 18 -57.88 16.13 17.38
C GLY A 18 -56.65 15.61 18.08
N THR A 19 -55.81 16.49 18.63
CA THR A 19 -54.83 16.10 19.65
C THR A 19 -55.59 15.68 20.90
N HIS A 20 -55.52 14.41 21.30
CA HIS A 20 -55.33 13.92 22.68
C HIS A 20 -55.25 12.37 22.62
N ALA A 21 -54.27 11.81 23.34
CA ALA A 21 -53.94 10.38 23.51
C ALA A 21 -53.11 9.68 22.42
N LEU A 22 -51.86 10.13 22.23
CA LEU A 22 -50.75 9.28 21.76
C LEU A 22 -49.78 9.05 22.92
N LEU A 23 -50.20 8.22 23.87
CA LEU A 23 -49.32 7.56 24.82
C LEU A 23 -48.97 6.19 24.23
N GLY A 24 -47.68 5.99 23.93
CA GLY A 24 -47.07 4.67 23.87
C GLY A 24 -47.38 3.80 22.65
N GLN A 25 -46.87 4.18 21.47
CA GLN A 25 -46.47 3.17 20.48
C GLN A 25 -45.02 3.46 20.07
N GLN A 26 -44.09 2.80 20.75
CA GLN A 26 -42.75 2.60 20.22
C GLN A 26 -42.90 1.85 18.90
N ALA A 27 -42.58 2.52 17.80
CA ALA A 27 -42.33 1.84 16.54
C ALA A 27 -41.28 0.75 16.83
N PRO A 28 -41.51 -0.52 16.44
CA PRO A 28 -40.47 -1.53 16.57
C PRO A 28 -39.26 -1.02 15.80
N GLN A 29 -38.15 -0.80 16.52
CA GLN A 29 -36.84 -0.64 15.89
C GLN A 29 -36.67 -1.85 14.99
N GLN A 30 -36.77 -1.65 13.68
CA GLN A 30 -36.27 -2.61 12.71
C GLN A 30 -34.79 -2.75 13.02
N GLN A 31 -34.47 -3.80 13.79
CA GLN A 31 -33.12 -4.31 13.86
C GLN A 31 -32.70 -4.55 12.43
N THR A 32 -31.77 -3.72 11.93
CA THR A 32 -31.04 -4.01 10.70
C THR A 32 -30.65 -5.48 10.74
N PRO A 33 -31.04 -6.30 9.75
CA PRO A 33 -30.71 -7.71 9.73
C PRO A 33 -29.21 -7.86 9.96
N GLN A 34 -28.86 -8.42 11.11
CA GLN A 34 -27.48 -8.69 11.45
C GLN A 34 -27.01 -9.73 10.42
N ALA A 35 -26.06 -9.35 9.56
CA ALA A 35 -25.56 -10.23 8.52
C ALA A 35 -25.23 -11.60 9.12
N ALA A 36 -25.73 -12.67 8.50
CA ALA A 36 -25.51 -14.02 8.97
C ALA A 36 -23.99 -14.23 9.20
N PRO A 37 -23.58 -14.81 10.33
CA PRO A 37 -22.16 -15.02 10.61
C PRO A 37 -21.54 -15.84 9.48
N GLU A 38 -20.44 -15.33 8.91
CA GLU A 38 -19.72 -16.04 7.84
C GLU A 38 -19.34 -17.46 8.30
N PRO A 39 -19.48 -18.47 7.44
CA PRO A 39 -19.13 -19.85 7.78
C PRO A 39 -17.66 -19.90 8.18
N THR A 40 -17.40 -20.39 9.40
CA THR A 40 -16.05 -20.54 9.93
C THR A 40 -15.50 -21.90 9.51
N ILE A 41 -14.30 -21.93 8.96
CA ILE A 41 -13.58 -23.15 8.59
C ILE A 41 -12.37 -23.36 9.50
N SER A 42 -11.86 -24.59 9.57
CA SER A 42 -10.62 -24.86 10.30
C SER A 42 -9.40 -24.35 9.52
N GLU A 43 -8.27 -24.12 10.21
CA GLU A 43 -7.01 -23.73 9.56
C GLU A 43 -6.49 -24.84 8.63
N ALA A 44 -6.69 -26.11 9.00
CA ALA A 44 -6.37 -27.26 8.16
C ALA A 44 -7.21 -27.30 6.87
N GLU A 45 -8.50 -26.97 6.96
CA GLU A 45 -9.37 -26.88 5.78
C GLU A 45 -8.95 -25.72 4.86
N LEU A 46 -8.59 -24.56 5.43
CA LEU A 46 -8.08 -23.44 4.65
C LEU A 46 -6.77 -23.79 3.95
N LEU A 47 -5.86 -24.47 4.65
CA LEU A 47 -4.60 -24.95 4.08
C LEU A 47 -4.83 -25.97 2.94
N ALA A 48 -5.81 -26.86 3.09
CA ALA A 48 -6.18 -27.79 2.01
C ALA A 48 -6.73 -27.06 0.77
N LYS A 49 -7.53 -26.00 0.96
CA LYS A 49 -8.00 -25.14 -0.15
C LYS A 49 -6.83 -24.43 -0.83
N LYS A 50 -5.87 -23.91 -0.06
CA LYS A 50 -4.62 -23.33 -0.58
C LYS A 50 -3.85 -24.36 -1.43
N ALA A 51 -3.65 -25.58 -0.93
CA ALA A 51 -2.93 -26.63 -1.65
C ALA A 51 -3.59 -26.99 -3.01
N ASN A 52 -4.92 -26.96 -3.10
CA ASN A 52 -5.65 -27.18 -4.36
C ASN A 52 -5.47 -26.04 -5.37
N ILE A 53 -5.29 -24.81 -4.91
CA ILE A 53 -4.94 -23.67 -5.77
C ILE A 53 -3.50 -23.83 -6.26
N ASP A 54 -2.61 -24.20 -5.34
CA ASP A 54 -1.17 -24.30 -5.60
C ASP A 54 -0.79 -25.40 -6.57
N SER A 55 -1.56 -26.49 -6.62
CA SER A 55 -1.26 -27.65 -7.47
C SER A 55 -1.33 -27.36 -8.97
N THR A 56 -1.99 -26.27 -9.38
CA THR A 56 -2.18 -25.91 -10.80
C THR A 56 -1.65 -24.52 -11.16
N GLY A 57 -1.33 -23.69 -10.17
CA GLY A 57 -0.75 -22.37 -10.42
C GLY A 57 0.77 -22.40 -10.59
N GLY A 58 1.33 -21.26 -11.01
CA GLY A 58 2.76 -21.13 -11.24
C GLY A 58 3.23 -19.68 -11.27
N PRO A 59 4.54 -19.45 -11.52
CA PRO A 59 5.15 -18.13 -11.55
C PRO A 59 4.39 -17.13 -12.44
N ALA A 60 4.44 -15.85 -12.08
CA ALA A 60 3.79 -14.80 -12.87
C ALA A 60 4.38 -13.41 -12.61
N ILE A 61 4.18 -12.52 -13.59
CA ILE A 61 4.59 -11.12 -13.49
C ILE A 61 3.40 -10.31 -12.97
N PHE A 62 3.57 -9.74 -11.77
CA PHE A 62 2.60 -8.80 -11.19
C PHE A 62 3.00 -7.36 -11.46
N PHE A 63 2.03 -6.53 -11.84
CA PHE A 63 2.22 -5.09 -11.98
C PHE A 63 1.00 -4.34 -11.44
N ARG A 64 1.23 -3.34 -10.59
CA ARG A 64 0.15 -2.49 -10.08
C ARG A 64 -0.32 -1.53 -11.17
N LYS A 65 -1.63 -1.40 -11.32
CA LYS A 65 -2.26 -0.36 -12.16
C LYS A 65 -3.01 0.62 -11.27
N LYS A 66 -3.49 1.73 -11.84
CA LYS A 66 -4.28 2.73 -11.11
C LYS A 66 -5.53 2.12 -10.48
N ASP A 67 -6.21 1.26 -11.26
CA ASP A 67 -7.52 0.70 -10.92
C ASP A 67 -7.49 -0.82 -10.73
N GLY A 68 -6.33 -1.39 -10.38
CA GLY A 68 -6.22 -2.83 -10.15
C GLY A 68 -4.80 -3.36 -10.23
N ILE A 69 -4.71 -4.64 -10.56
CA ILE A 69 -3.45 -5.36 -10.76
C ILE A 69 -3.50 -5.99 -12.15
N SER A 70 -2.36 -6.05 -12.83
CA SER A 70 -2.20 -6.89 -14.00
C SER A 70 -1.30 -8.08 -13.67
N ILE A 71 -1.70 -9.26 -14.13
CA ILE A 71 -0.95 -10.51 -14.02
C ILE A 71 -0.62 -10.93 -15.45
N ASN A 72 0.66 -11.09 -15.77
CA ASN A 72 1.15 -11.42 -17.12
C ASN A 72 0.65 -10.45 -18.21
N GLY A 73 0.49 -9.17 -17.85
CA GLY A 73 0.04 -8.11 -18.76
C GLY A 73 -1.48 -7.92 -18.86
N GLU A 74 -2.27 -8.87 -18.35
CA GLU A 74 -3.74 -8.79 -18.37
C GLU A 74 -4.28 -8.28 -17.03
N ILE A 75 -5.35 -7.47 -17.07
CA ILE A 75 -6.00 -6.98 -15.85
C ILE A 75 -6.66 -8.17 -15.14
N TYR A 76 -6.30 -8.38 -13.88
CA TYR A 76 -6.93 -9.38 -13.03
C TYR A 76 -8.23 -8.81 -12.45
N ASN A 77 -9.33 -9.50 -12.73
CA ASN A 77 -10.67 -9.10 -12.31
C ASN A 77 -11.20 -10.10 -11.27
N ASP A 78 -11.89 -9.57 -10.27
CA ASP A 78 -12.67 -10.37 -9.32
C ASP A 78 -14.15 -9.98 -9.48
N TYR A 79 -15.04 -10.95 -9.60
CA TYR A 79 -16.46 -10.66 -9.83
C TYR A 79 -17.14 -9.99 -8.63
N GLU A 80 -16.54 -10.04 -7.43
CA GLU A 80 -17.06 -9.38 -6.23
C GLU A 80 -16.78 -7.87 -6.19
N GLY A 81 -15.81 -7.37 -6.97
CA GLY A 81 -15.50 -5.95 -7.00
C GLY A 81 -14.09 -5.60 -7.48
N THR A 82 -13.69 -4.37 -7.23
CA THR A 82 -12.37 -3.86 -7.68
C THR A 82 -11.25 -4.30 -6.74
N VAL A 83 -10.16 -4.81 -7.32
CA VAL A 83 -8.93 -5.12 -6.60
C VAL A 83 -8.23 -3.82 -6.19
N ALA A 84 -8.17 -3.56 -4.89
CA ALA A 84 -7.64 -2.32 -4.33
C ALA A 84 -6.16 -2.41 -3.94
N ASN A 85 -5.71 -3.60 -3.50
CA ASN A 85 -4.35 -3.81 -3.03
C ASN A 85 -3.94 -5.28 -3.18
N PHE A 86 -2.64 -5.56 -3.23
CA PHE A 86 -2.11 -6.93 -3.27
C PHE A 86 -0.68 -6.99 -2.77
N GLY A 87 -0.25 -8.20 -2.39
CA GLY A 87 1.15 -8.61 -2.24
C GLY A 87 1.31 -9.97 -2.90
N GLY A 88 2.37 -10.17 -3.67
CA GLY A 88 2.53 -11.36 -4.49
C GLY A 88 3.98 -11.70 -4.79
N ASN A 89 4.28 -13.00 -4.78
CA ASN A 89 5.58 -13.56 -5.06
C ASN A 89 5.63 -13.95 -6.55
N LYS A 90 6.50 -13.32 -7.32
CA LYS A 90 6.61 -13.57 -8.77
C LYS A 90 7.16 -14.96 -9.09
N LEU A 91 8.07 -15.48 -8.26
CA LEU A 91 8.71 -16.78 -8.44
C LEU A 91 7.73 -17.93 -8.22
N THR A 92 6.83 -17.82 -7.24
CA THR A 92 5.81 -18.87 -7.00
C THR A 92 4.51 -18.58 -7.72
N GLY A 93 4.22 -17.30 -7.99
CA GLY A 93 2.94 -16.80 -8.48
C GLY A 93 1.86 -16.68 -7.40
N GLU A 94 2.20 -16.91 -6.13
CA GLU A 94 1.26 -16.78 -5.02
C GLU A 94 0.99 -15.30 -4.72
N PHE A 95 -0.27 -14.95 -4.46
CA PHE A 95 -0.64 -13.59 -4.08
C PHE A 95 -1.88 -13.54 -3.22
N THR A 96 -1.88 -12.59 -2.28
CA THR A 96 -3.10 -12.16 -1.57
C THR A 96 -3.49 -10.78 -2.05
N TYR A 97 -4.78 -10.59 -2.28
CA TYR A 97 -5.33 -9.33 -2.77
C TYR A 97 -6.59 -8.91 -2.00
N ALA A 98 -6.84 -7.61 -1.97
CA ALA A 98 -7.98 -6.99 -1.32
C ALA A 98 -9.02 -6.57 -2.36
N VAL A 99 -10.23 -7.11 -2.25
CA VAL A 99 -11.39 -6.72 -3.07
C VAL A 99 -12.28 -5.79 -2.27
N ARG A 100 -12.62 -4.62 -2.80
CA ARG A 100 -13.51 -3.67 -2.13
C ARG A 100 -14.97 -4.08 -2.34
N ASN A 101 -15.70 -4.29 -1.25
CA ASN A 101 -17.13 -4.58 -1.23
C ASN A 101 -17.96 -3.26 -1.28
N PHE A 102 -19.24 -3.37 -1.65
CA PHE A 102 -20.16 -2.22 -1.74
C PHE A 102 -20.44 -1.53 -0.39
N ASP A 103 -20.33 -2.26 0.72
CA ASP A 103 -20.50 -1.74 2.08
C ASP A 103 -19.24 -1.02 2.61
N GLY A 104 -18.19 -0.92 1.80
CA GLY A 104 -16.92 -0.30 2.17
C GLY A 104 -15.95 -1.21 2.94
N SER A 105 -16.33 -2.46 3.24
CA SER A 105 -15.41 -3.49 3.73
C SER A 105 -14.53 -4.03 2.59
N PHE A 106 -13.51 -4.80 2.94
CA PHE A 106 -12.65 -5.48 1.96
C PHE A 106 -12.58 -6.98 2.23
N ASN A 107 -12.68 -7.80 1.20
CA ASN A 107 -12.34 -9.22 1.30
C ASN A 107 -10.87 -9.41 0.96
N LEU A 108 -10.11 -10.07 1.83
CA LEU A 108 -8.79 -10.60 1.49
C LEU A 108 -8.96 -11.99 0.91
N LYS A 109 -8.43 -12.19 -0.30
CA LYS A 109 -8.47 -13.44 -1.04
C LYS A 109 -7.05 -13.87 -1.41
N TYR A 110 -6.80 -15.17 -1.32
CA TYR A 110 -5.57 -15.82 -1.75
C TYR A 110 -5.79 -16.51 -3.10
N HIS A 111 -4.79 -16.43 -3.96
CA HIS A 111 -4.75 -17.19 -5.19
C HIS A 111 -3.30 -17.44 -5.64
N ARG A 112 -3.14 -18.26 -6.67
CA ARG A 112 -1.89 -18.50 -7.37
C ARG A 112 -2.11 -18.27 -8.85
N ALA A 113 -1.27 -17.47 -9.49
CA ALA A 113 -1.43 -17.12 -10.89
C ALA A 113 -1.47 -18.37 -11.77
N ASN A 114 -2.27 -18.32 -12.84
CA ASN A 114 -2.53 -19.42 -13.78
C ASN A 114 -3.20 -20.66 -13.17
N SER A 115 -3.60 -20.65 -11.89
CA SER A 115 -4.33 -21.76 -11.28
C SER A 115 -5.73 -21.90 -11.90
N THR A 116 -6.15 -23.15 -12.10
CA THR A 116 -7.52 -23.46 -12.59
C THR A 116 -8.55 -23.47 -11.46
N SER A 117 -8.09 -23.45 -10.20
CA SER A 117 -8.94 -23.41 -9.02
C SER A 117 -9.39 -21.98 -8.72
N ALA A 118 -10.60 -21.78 -8.20
CA ALA A 118 -11.05 -20.46 -7.81
C ALA A 118 -10.23 -19.88 -6.63
N PRO A 119 -10.07 -18.54 -6.54
CA PRO A 119 -9.49 -17.89 -5.37
C PRO A 119 -10.23 -18.24 -4.06
N VAL A 120 -9.51 -18.29 -2.94
CA VAL A 120 -10.10 -18.57 -1.63
C VAL A 120 -10.09 -17.31 -0.76
N LYS A 121 -11.23 -16.98 -0.15
CA LYS A 121 -11.30 -15.91 0.85
C LYS A 121 -10.59 -16.34 2.13
N ILE A 122 -9.73 -15.47 2.67
CA ILE A 122 -8.98 -15.72 3.91
C ILE A 122 -9.43 -14.81 5.06
N ALA A 123 -9.94 -13.61 4.76
CA ALA A 123 -10.45 -12.69 5.78
C ALA A 123 -11.39 -11.63 5.22
N THR A 124 -12.15 -11.00 6.12
CA THR A 124 -12.90 -9.76 5.90
C THR A 124 -12.27 -8.63 6.71
N VAL A 125 -12.05 -7.48 6.08
CA VAL A 125 -11.50 -6.27 6.69
C VAL A 125 -12.60 -5.22 6.82
N TYR A 126 -12.91 -4.86 8.06
CA TYR A 126 -13.83 -3.78 8.40
C TYR A 126 -13.02 -2.53 8.72
N LYS A 127 -13.37 -1.41 8.08
CA LYS A 127 -12.75 -0.11 8.36
C LYS A 127 -13.69 0.74 9.21
N ASN A 128 -13.21 1.22 10.35
CA ASN A 128 -13.90 2.20 11.18
C ASN A 128 -12.95 3.37 11.46
N GLY A 129 -13.14 4.48 10.73
CA GLY A 129 -12.20 5.61 10.75
C GLY A 129 -10.80 5.19 10.29
N ALA A 130 -9.80 5.39 11.16
CA ALA A 130 -8.41 5.00 10.93
C ALA A 130 -8.09 3.55 11.37
N VAL A 131 -9.06 2.84 11.98
CA VAL A 131 -8.87 1.50 12.52
C VAL A 131 -9.40 0.46 11.53
N PHE A 132 -8.60 -0.57 11.30
CA PHE A 132 -8.97 -1.78 10.59
C PHE A 132 -9.18 -2.92 11.58
N LYS A 133 -10.29 -3.64 11.43
CA LYS A 133 -10.56 -4.91 12.09
C LYS A 133 -10.61 -6.01 11.03
N VAL A 134 -9.67 -6.94 11.08
CA VAL A 134 -9.58 -8.09 10.19
C VAL A 134 -10.14 -9.31 10.89
N ARG A 135 -11.15 -9.96 10.31
CA ARG A 135 -11.69 -11.24 10.79
C ARG A 135 -11.36 -12.33 9.78
N THR A 136 -10.58 -13.34 10.17
CA THR A 136 -10.27 -14.47 9.27
C THR A 136 -11.47 -15.40 9.14
N VAL A 137 -11.48 -16.18 8.06
CA VAL A 137 -12.45 -17.29 7.87
C VAL A 137 -12.26 -18.41 8.90
N THR A 138 -11.13 -18.40 9.62
CA THR A 138 -10.84 -19.26 10.78
C THR A 138 -11.21 -18.62 12.13
N ASN A 139 -11.99 -17.53 12.09
CA ASN A 139 -12.54 -16.81 13.25
C ASN A 139 -11.50 -16.11 14.14
N ARG A 140 -10.30 -15.82 13.62
CA ARG A 140 -9.32 -14.96 14.29
C ARG A 140 -9.65 -13.50 14.04
N THR A 141 -9.31 -12.65 15.00
CA THR A 141 -9.50 -11.20 14.86
C THR A 141 -8.18 -10.48 15.09
N PHE A 142 -7.85 -9.58 14.16
CA PHE A 142 -6.74 -8.66 14.27
C PHE A 142 -7.30 -7.24 14.20
N THR A 143 -6.77 -6.34 15.01
CA THR A 143 -7.08 -4.91 14.93
C THR A 143 -5.80 -4.16 14.59
N GLY A 144 -5.86 -3.05 13.86
CA GLY A 144 -4.69 -2.26 13.52
C GLY A 144 -5.01 -0.97 12.79
N ASN A 145 -3.98 -0.22 12.40
CA ASN A 145 -4.09 1.00 11.61
C ASN A 145 -3.63 0.81 10.15
N SER A 146 -3.14 -0.38 9.80
CA SER A 146 -2.77 -0.77 8.43
C SER A 146 -3.01 -2.26 8.21
N VAL A 147 -3.31 -2.61 6.95
CA VAL A 147 -3.44 -4.01 6.49
C VAL A 147 -2.69 -4.13 5.17
N ILE A 148 -1.66 -4.96 5.15
CA ILE A 148 -0.77 -5.19 4.01
C ILE A 148 -0.93 -6.65 3.58
N PRO A 149 -1.54 -6.94 2.41
CA PRO A 149 -1.53 -8.29 1.86
C PRO A 149 -0.10 -8.74 1.55
N THR A 150 0.20 -10.03 1.76
CA THR A 150 1.46 -10.67 1.39
C THR A 150 1.20 -11.82 0.42
N SER A 151 2.24 -12.43 -0.16
CA SER A 151 2.03 -13.57 -1.07
C SER A 151 1.25 -14.74 -0.44
N ASP A 152 1.35 -14.92 0.88
CA ASP A 152 0.84 -16.09 1.62
C ASP A 152 -0.13 -15.74 2.77
N GLY A 153 -0.58 -14.49 2.85
CA GLY A 153 -1.47 -14.02 3.90
C GLY A 153 -1.51 -12.50 4.00
N PHE A 154 -1.34 -11.96 5.21
CA PHE A 154 -1.37 -10.52 5.44
C PHE A 154 -0.63 -10.11 6.71
N ILE A 155 -0.27 -8.83 6.78
CA ILE A 155 0.29 -8.17 7.96
C ILE A 155 -0.68 -7.09 8.44
N VAL A 156 -0.95 -7.05 9.74
CA VAL A 156 -1.72 -5.98 10.39
C VAL A 156 -0.80 -5.16 11.27
N GLY A 157 -0.61 -3.89 10.92
CA GLY A 157 0.20 -2.95 11.70
C GLY A 157 -0.58 -2.28 12.82
N ARG A 158 0.10 -2.00 13.92
CA ARG A 158 -0.31 -1.17 15.05
C ARG A 158 0.81 -0.18 15.37
N SER A 159 0.56 0.74 16.29
CA SER A 159 1.65 1.56 16.84
C SER A 159 2.72 0.66 17.46
N GLY A 160 3.97 0.78 17.01
CA GLY A 160 5.14 0.06 17.51
C GLY A 160 5.23 -1.45 17.23
N SER A 161 4.21 -2.06 16.62
CA SER A 161 4.18 -3.51 16.38
C SER A 161 3.35 -3.89 15.16
N ALA A 162 3.57 -5.06 14.60
CA ALA A 162 2.71 -5.65 13.58
C ALA A 162 2.54 -7.14 13.80
N PHE A 163 1.48 -7.72 13.23
CA PHE A 163 1.19 -9.14 13.31
C PHE A 163 1.10 -9.71 11.90
N ARG A 164 1.88 -10.75 11.62
CA ARG A 164 1.82 -11.48 10.36
C ARG A 164 0.93 -12.72 10.52
N TYR A 165 -0.10 -12.80 9.70
CA TYR A 165 -0.88 -14.01 9.50
C TYR A 165 -0.41 -14.71 8.22
N VAL A 166 -0.14 -16.00 8.32
CA VAL A 166 0.20 -16.90 7.21
C VAL A 166 -0.83 -18.01 7.19
N ILE A 167 -1.36 -18.33 6.01
CA ILE A 167 -2.34 -19.42 5.85
C ILE A 167 -1.71 -20.74 6.29
N GLY A 168 -2.40 -21.48 7.16
CA GLY A 168 -1.90 -22.74 7.72
C GLY A 168 -1.15 -22.58 9.05
N ASN A 169 -0.79 -21.36 9.44
CA ASN A 169 -0.10 -21.13 10.71
C ASN A 169 -1.09 -20.94 11.87
N GLU A 170 -1.01 -21.83 12.86
CA GLU A 170 -1.86 -21.76 14.05
C GLU A 170 -1.57 -20.55 14.94
N LYS A 171 -0.41 -19.91 14.82
CA LYS A 171 -0.09 -18.70 15.59
C LYS A 171 0.45 -17.62 14.66
N PRO A 172 -0.12 -16.40 14.72
CA PRO A 172 0.49 -15.25 14.05
C PRO A 172 1.88 -14.96 14.60
N SER A 173 2.76 -14.44 13.76
CA SER A 173 4.08 -13.97 14.17
C SER A 173 4.03 -12.50 14.55
N ASP A 174 4.63 -12.15 15.68
CA ASP A 174 4.79 -10.76 16.10
C ASP A 174 6.00 -10.14 15.40
N ILE A 175 5.85 -8.89 14.94
CA ILE A 175 6.89 -8.11 14.30
C ILE A 175 7.07 -6.84 15.14
N ASN A 176 8.28 -6.64 15.66
CA ASN A 176 8.63 -5.39 16.33
C ASN A 176 8.96 -4.33 15.28
N LEU A 177 8.22 -3.21 15.31
CA LEU A 177 8.50 -2.09 14.42
C LEU A 177 9.57 -1.18 15.05
N LEU A 178 10.33 -0.50 14.20
CA LEU A 178 11.31 0.46 14.64
C LEU A 178 10.60 1.69 15.25
N ASN A 179 11.07 2.17 16.41
CA ASN A 179 10.50 3.36 17.05
C ASN A 179 10.63 4.60 16.15
N GLY A 180 9.56 5.40 16.07
CA GLY A 180 9.49 6.59 15.21
C GLY A 180 9.26 6.27 13.74
N TYR A 181 8.78 5.05 13.44
CA TYR A 181 8.40 4.61 12.11
C TYR A 181 7.06 3.89 12.14
N HIS A 182 6.31 3.99 11.05
CA HIS A 182 5.11 3.22 10.78
C HIS A 182 5.25 2.41 9.48
N ILE A 183 4.40 1.40 9.28
CA ILE A 183 4.41 0.63 8.03
C ILE A 183 3.99 1.54 6.88
N ALA A 184 4.85 1.63 5.85
CA ALA A 184 4.52 2.39 4.64
C ALA A 184 3.25 1.82 4.00
N LYS A 185 2.33 2.70 3.62
CA LYS A 185 1.00 2.32 3.14
C LYS A 185 1.05 1.39 1.91
N TYR A 186 2.01 1.61 1.02
CA TYR A 186 2.20 0.82 -0.18
C TYR A 186 3.54 0.09 -0.13
N GLN A 187 3.52 -1.20 -0.45
CA GLN A 187 4.72 -2.03 -0.51
C GLN A 187 5.01 -2.36 -1.98
N ASN A 188 6.22 -2.04 -2.45
CA ASN A 188 6.66 -2.35 -3.82
C ASN A 188 7.69 -3.49 -3.87
N GLY A 189 7.59 -4.37 -2.88
CA GLY A 189 8.21 -5.67 -2.80
C GLY A 189 7.27 -6.58 -2.01
N ASP A 190 7.44 -7.88 -2.13
CA ASP A 190 6.64 -8.83 -1.38
C ASP A 190 7.30 -9.14 -0.04
N ALA A 191 6.63 -8.73 1.04
CA ALA A 191 7.17 -8.86 2.38
C ALA A 191 7.32 -10.33 2.82
N ALA A 192 6.47 -11.23 2.33
CA ALA A 192 6.53 -12.64 2.70
C ALA A 192 7.75 -13.35 2.07
N SER A 193 7.96 -13.21 0.77
CA SER A 193 9.07 -13.88 0.08
C SER A 193 10.44 -13.25 0.35
N THR A 194 10.49 -11.94 0.55
CA THR A 194 11.76 -11.24 0.83
C THR A 194 12.13 -11.29 2.30
N GLY A 195 11.15 -11.44 3.20
CA GLY A 195 11.35 -11.29 4.64
C GLY A 195 11.58 -9.84 5.09
N TYR A 196 11.29 -8.85 4.24
CA TYR A 196 11.45 -7.42 4.55
C TYR A 196 10.16 -6.63 4.33
N ILE A 197 9.87 -5.72 5.24
CA ILE A 197 8.78 -4.75 5.12
C ILE A 197 9.32 -3.32 5.10
N LEU A 198 8.72 -2.46 4.28
CA LEU A 198 9.09 -1.05 4.21
C LEU A 198 8.35 -0.26 5.30
N LEU A 199 9.13 0.46 6.10
CA LEU A 199 8.66 1.43 7.08
C LEU A 199 8.94 2.85 6.59
N GLU A 200 8.07 3.77 6.98
CA GLU A 200 8.16 5.21 6.76
C GLU A 200 8.37 5.89 8.12
N LYS A 201 9.30 6.85 8.18
CA LYS A 201 9.59 7.64 9.37
C LYS A 201 8.39 8.53 9.73
N ASP A 202 8.04 8.57 11.00
CA ASP A 202 6.98 9.43 11.49
C ASP A 202 7.35 10.91 11.29
N PRO A 203 6.39 11.77 10.92
CA PRO A 203 6.63 13.21 10.89
C PRO A 203 7.00 13.69 12.29
N ARG A 204 8.05 14.51 12.42
CA ARG A 204 8.39 15.14 13.69
C ARG A 204 7.30 16.16 14.06
N ASP A 205 6.87 16.17 15.32
CA ASP A 205 5.96 17.19 15.83
C ASP A 205 6.61 18.58 15.73
N GLN A 206 5.89 19.55 15.17
CA GLN A 206 6.38 20.92 14.96
C GLN A 206 6.62 21.71 16.27
N ASN A 207 6.28 21.14 17.43
CA ASN A 207 6.37 21.78 18.75
C ASN A 207 7.68 21.50 19.52
N ASP A 208 8.65 20.80 18.92
CA ASP A 208 10.00 20.72 19.50
C ASP A 208 10.77 22.02 19.19
N ASP A 209 10.55 23.03 20.03
CA ASP A 209 11.10 24.41 19.95
C ASP A 209 12.63 24.50 19.96
N VAL A 210 13.34 23.38 20.14
CA VAL A 210 14.82 23.33 20.11
C VAL A 210 15.36 22.91 18.73
N GLY A 211 14.51 22.38 17.83
CA GLY A 211 14.89 21.88 16.50
C GLY A 211 14.82 22.89 15.35
N GLY A 212 14.04 23.97 15.51
CA GLY A 212 13.71 24.90 14.41
C GLY A 212 14.88 25.67 13.81
N LEU A 213 15.99 25.86 14.55
CA LEU A 213 17.18 26.53 14.02
C LEU A 213 18.10 25.58 13.24
N MET A 214 18.10 24.28 13.54
CA MET A 214 18.88 23.27 12.82
C MET A 214 18.21 22.84 11.50
N ASP A 215 16.89 22.98 11.40
CA ASP A 215 16.11 22.65 10.19
C ASP A 215 16.39 23.61 9.01
N SER A 216 16.88 24.81 9.27
CA SER A 216 17.34 25.72 8.21
C SER A 216 18.69 25.29 7.61
N PHE A 217 19.53 24.60 8.39
CA PHE A 217 20.83 24.10 7.94
C PHE A 217 20.76 22.72 7.29
N THR A 218 19.86 21.83 7.71
CA THR A 218 19.63 20.55 7.02
C THR A 218 19.06 20.77 5.62
N ASN A 219 18.21 21.78 5.42
CA ASN A 219 17.65 22.10 4.10
C ASN A 219 18.68 22.70 3.11
N LEU A 220 19.73 23.38 3.58
CA LEU A 220 20.85 23.83 2.74
C LEU A 220 21.94 22.75 2.55
N GLY A 221 22.14 21.82 3.49
CA GLY A 221 23.06 20.67 3.34
C GLY A 221 22.55 19.58 2.36
N ASN A 222 21.24 19.49 2.17
CA ASN A 222 20.58 18.56 1.24
C ASN A 222 20.92 18.80 -0.24
N THR A 223 21.37 20.00 -0.60
CA THR A 223 21.80 20.35 -1.98
C THR A 223 23.25 19.96 -2.28
N LEU A 224 24.04 19.59 -1.26
CA LEU A 224 25.44 19.21 -1.38
C LEU A 224 25.72 17.72 -1.07
N GLY A 225 24.68 16.92 -0.78
CA GLY A 225 24.81 15.47 -0.56
C GLY A 225 25.55 15.08 0.73
N LEU A 226 25.65 16.01 1.70
CA LEU A 226 26.41 15.81 2.94
C LEU A 226 25.60 15.15 4.06
N ASN A 227 24.26 15.17 3.99
CA ASN A 227 23.38 14.48 4.94
C ASN A 227 22.52 13.44 4.20
N LYS A 228 22.62 12.17 4.60
CA LYS A 228 21.88 11.03 4.03
C LYS A 228 20.48 10.96 4.65
N VAL A 229 19.46 10.66 3.84
CA VAL A 229 18.05 10.72 4.25
C VAL A 229 17.56 9.34 4.72
N ASP A 230 17.10 9.22 5.97
CA ASP A 230 16.66 7.95 6.57
C ASP A 230 15.12 7.82 6.65
N HIS A 231 14.37 8.51 5.77
CA HIS A 231 12.92 8.53 5.87
C HIS A 231 12.24 7.18 5.58
N TYR A 232 12.94 6.27 4.89
CA TYR A 232 12.45 4.94 4.57
C TYR A 232 13.48 3.88 4.97
N VAL A 233 12.99 2.80 5.57
CA VAL A 233 13.83 1.71 6.07
C VAL A 233 13.14 0.39 5.76
N LEU A 234 13.89 -0.58 5.22
CA LEU A 234 13.43 -1.96 5.19
C LEU A 234 13.78 -2.63 6.51
N VAL A 235 12.81 -3.30 7.13
CA VAL A 235 13.02 -4.03 8.38
C VAL A 235 12.80 -5.52 8.12
N ASN A 236 13.77 -6.32 8.55
CA ASN A 236 13.64 -7.77 8.50
C ASN A 236 12.53 -8.23 9.47
N LEU A 237 11.60 -9.05 8.98
CA LEU A 237 10.42 -9.50 9.71
C LEU A 237 10.75 -10.39 10.92
N ASP A 238 11.91 -11.05 10.93
CA ASP A 238 12.31 -11.96 12.01
C ASP A 238 13.28 -11.31 13.01
N LYS A 239 14.22 -10.50 12.52
CA LYS A 239 15.37 -9.99 13.29
C LYS A 239 15.29 -8.50 13.62
N ALA A 240 14.29 -7.79 13.10
CA ALA A 240 14.14 -6.34 13.22
C ALA A 240 15.39 -5.54 12.78
N THR A 241 16.25 -6.10 11.94
CA THR A 241 17.46 -5.44 11.44
C THR A 241 17.07 -4.42 10.37
N PRO A 242 17.39 -3.12 10.56
CA PRO A 242 17.03 -2.08 9.61
C PRO A 242 18.04 -1.98 8.46
N VAL A 243 17.54 -1.72 7.26
CA VAL A 243 18.29 -1.37 6.06
C VAL A 243 17.79 0.00 5.59
N PRO A 244 18.50 1.09 5.94
CA PRO A 244 18.08 2.45 5.57
C PRO A 244 18.23 2.69 4.06
N LEU A 245 17.26 3.42 3.49
CA LEU A 245 17.23 3.77 2.07
C LEU A 245 17.24 5.30 1.93
N ASP A 246 18.16 5.82 1.12
CA ASP A 246 18.34 7.26 0.88
C ASP A 246 17.27 7.81 -0.07
N VAL A 247 16.03 7.84 0.41
CA VAL A 247 14.85 8.28 -0.32
C VAL A 247 14.09 9.30 0.52
N ASN A 248 13.79 10.45 -0.10
CA ASN A 248 13.07 11.52 0.57
C ASN A 248 11.56 11.26 0.62
N ILE A 249 10.87 11.82 1.62
CA ILE A 249 9.42 11.71 1.85
C ILE A 249 8.61 12.70 0.99
N LYS A 250 9.28 13.71 0.42
CA LYS A 250 8.64 14.77 -0.38
C LYS A 250 8.09 14.22 -1.71
N GLY A 251 6.94 14.77 -2.15
CA GLY A 251 6.38 14.50 -3.47
C GLY A 251 5.40 13.31 -3.56
N LYS A 252 5.10 12.64 -2.44
CA LYS A 252 4.09 11.57 -2.39
C LYS A 252 2.65 12.07 -2.52
N ASN A 253 2.39 13.34 -2.14
CA ASN A 253 1.07 13.94 -2.20
C ASN A 253 0.85 14.73 -3.50
N ILE A 254 -0.33 14.58 -4.09
CA ILE A 254 -0.80 15.38 -5.23
C ILE A 254 -1.91 16.34 -4.79
N ALA A 255 -1.96 17.53 -5.40
CA ALA A 255 -3.01 18.52 -5.15
C ALA A 255 -4.30 18.15 -5.91
N GLU A 256 -5.37 17.88 -5.19
CA GLU A 256 -6.73 17.78 -5.69
C GLU A 256 -7.42 19.13 -5.52
N HIS A 257 -7.86 19.70 -6.63
CA HIS A 257 -8.55 20.98 -6.64
C HIS A 257 -10.02 20.72 -6.91
N SER A 258 -10.90 21.36 -6.14
CA SER A 258 -12.35 21.30 -6.33
C SER A 258 -12.96 22.70 -6.30
N ASN A 259 -14.20 22.82 -6.80
CA ASN A 259 -14.91 24.10 -6.94
C ASN A 259 -14.09 25.13 -7.73
N CYS A 260 -13.52 24.71 -8.86
CA CYS A 260 -12.75 25.59 -9.72
C CYS A 260 -13.66 26.44 -10.61
N GLN A 261 -13.53 27.76 -10.49
CA GLN A 261 -14.17 28.73 -11.36
C GLN A 261 -13.14 29.37 -12.28
N ARG A 262 -13.49 29.54 -13.55
CA ARG A 262 -12.61 30.17 -14.53
C ARG A 262 -12.44 31.65 -14.18
N GLN A 263 -11.21 32.07 -13.92
CA GLN A 263 -10.89 33.48 -13.65
C GLN A 263 -10.52 34.22 -14.93
N ASN A 264 -9.80 33.57 -15.86
CA ASN A 264 -9.51 34.08 -17.19
C ASN A 264 -9.20 32.93 -18.18
N ALA A 265 -8.62 33.22 -19.35
CA ALA A 265 -8.35 32.21 -20.37
C ALA A 265 -7.26 31.18 -20.00
N ALA A 266 -6.39 31.49 -19.05
CA ALA A 266 -5.27 30.63 -18.66
C ALA A 266 -5.35 30.15 -17.20
N ILE A 267 -6.21 30.75 -16.38
CA ILE A 267 -6.26 30.54 -14.93
C ILE A 267 -7.67 30.15 -14.49
N ASN A 268 -7.77 29.01 -13.81
CA ASN A 268 -8.93 28.65 -13.01
C ASN A 268 -8.58 28.90 -11.53
N LYS A 269 -9.45 29.61 -10.81
CA LYS A 269 -9.37 29.81 -9.37
C LYS A 269 -10.17 28.71 -8.69
N CYS A 270 -9.53 27.89 -7.88
CA CYS A 270 -10.18 26.83 -7.13
C CYS A 270 -10.35 27.25 -5.67
N GLU A 271 -11.54 27.04 -5.13
CA GLU A 271 -11.87 27.38 -3.74
C GLU A 271 -11.18 26.42 -2.76
N ASN A 272 -11.06 25.15 -3.13
CA ASN A 272 -10.56 24.10 -2.26
C ASN A 272 -9.36 23.38 -2.91
N VAL A 273 -8.32 23.16 -2.11
CA VAL A 273 -7.14 22.36 -2.48
C VAL A 273 -6.85 21.37 -1.36
N GLU A 274 -6.93 20.07 -1.66
CA GLU A 274 -6.62 18.99 -0.74
C GLU A 274 -5.41 18.20 -1.24
N PHE A 275 -4.44 17.91 -0.37
CA PHE A 275 -3.26 17.13 -0.74
C PHE A 275 -3.41 15.69 -0.27
N LYS A 276 -3.42 14.74 -1.21
CA LYS A 276 -3.56 13.31 -0.91
C LYS A 276 -2.39 12.50 -1.45
N GLU A 277 -1.94 11.51 -0.66
CA GLU A 277 -0.94 10.53 -1.10
C GLU A 277 -1.48 9.74 -2.29
N SER A 278 -0.77 9.79 -3.42
CA SER A 278 -1.20 9.12 -4.64
C SER A 278 -0.03 8.49 -5.40
N LEU A 279 -0.22 7.21 -5.75
CA LEU A 279 0.68 6.47 -6.63
C LEU A 279 0.63 6.97 -8.07
N TYR A 280 -0.46 7.59 -8.49
CA TYR A 280 -0.64 8.03 -9.88
C TYR A 280 -1.06 9.50 -9.94
N THR A 281 -0.60 10.19 -10.97
CA THR A 281 -1.08 11.53 -11.33
C THR A 281 -2.54 11.48 -11.77
N LYS A 282 -3.18 12.65 -11.89
CA LYS A 282 -4.56 12.75 -12.43
C LYS A 282 -4.69 12.16 -13.84
N LEU A 283 -3.61 12.23 -14.63
CA LEU A 283 -3.51 11.65 -15.98
C LEU A 283 -3.31 10.12 -15.98
N GLY A 284 -3.24 9.49 -14.80
CA GLY A 284 -3.01 8.05 -14.68
C GLY A 284 -1.57 7.59 -14.86
N LEU A 285 -0.64 8.53 -15.09
CA LEU A 285 0.79 8.23 -15.13
C LEU A 285 1.34 8.01 -13.71
N PRO A 286 2.34 7.13 -13.51
CA PRO A 286 3.02 6.97 -12.22
C PRO A 286 3.49 8.30 -11.64
N ASN A 287 3.22 8.54 -10.35
CA ASN A 287 3.82 9.65 -9.62
C ASN A 287 5.24 9.25 -9.22
N ASN A 288 6.22 9.42 -10.12
CA ASN A 288 7.60 8.98 -9.89
C ASN A 288 8.29 9.63 -8.67
N SER A 289 7.73 10.70 -8.11
CA SER A 289 8.19 11.28 -6.84
C SER A 289 7.72 10.52 -5.60
N HIS A 290 6.73 9.64 -5.73
CA HIS A 290 6.25 8.79 -4.66
C HIS A 290 7.27 7.65 -4.36
N TYR A 291 7.52 7.37 -3.08
CA TYR A 291 8.49 6.35 -2.64
C TYR A 291 8.24 4.98 -3.27
N TYR A 292 6.97 4.57 -3.41
CA TYR A 292 6.57 3.36 -4.12
C TYR A 292 7.24 3.16 -5.49
N TRP A 293 7.43 4.23 -6.28
CA TRP A 293 8.10 4.15 -7.59
C TRP A 293 9.61 4.40 -7.53
N SER A 294 10.12 4.74 -6.36
CA SER A 294 11.53 5.03 -6.12
C SER A 294 12.21 3.97 -5.24
N ILE A 295 11.45 3.00 -4.71
CA ILE A 295 11.92 1.89 -3.88
C ILE A 295 11.26 0.62 -4.41
N SER A 296 12.03 -0.45 -4.54
CA SER A 296 11.52 -1.81 -4.77
C SER A 296 12.48 -2.81 -4.16
N TRP A 297 12.02 -3.96 -3.71
CA TRP A 297 12.89 -5.01 -3.21
C TRP A 297 12.33 -6.37 -3.60
N VAL A 298 13.24 -7.28 -3.89
CA VAL A 298 12.96 -8.57 -4.53
C VAL A 298 13.81 -9.63 -3.89
N ASN A 299 13.35 -10.88 -3.92
CA ASN A 299 14.17 -12.01 -3.52
C ASN A 299 14.85 -12.61 -4.75
N THR A 300 16.13 -12.94 -4.62
CA THR A 300 16.91 -13.63 -5.67
C THR A 300 17.49 -14.92 -5.11
N PRO A 301 18.00 -15.84 -5.94
CA PRO A 301 18.70 -17.03 -5.46
C PRO A 301 19.90 -16.72 -4.54
N GLU A 302 20.54 -15.56 -4.70
CA GLU A 302 21.68 -15.12 -3.90
C GLU A 302 21.26 -14.37 -2.61
N GLY A 303 19.98 -14.00 -2.53
CA GLY A 303 19.39 -13.31 -1.39
C GLY A 303 18.54 -12.10 -1.78
N PRO A 304 17.97 -11.41 -0.77
CA PRO A 304 17.13 -10.26 -1.00
C PRO A 304 17.96 -9.05 -1.43
N LEU A 305 17.50 -8.39 -2.50
CA LEU A 305 18.06 -7.14 -3.00
C LEU A 305 17.04 -6.02 -2.82
N ALA A 306 17.50 -4.84 -2.43
CA ALA A 306 16.69 -3.63 -2.41
C ALA A 306 17.22 -2.60 -3.39
N PHE A 307 16.32 -1.96 -4.13
CA PHE A 307 16.62 -0.98 -5.14
C PHE A 307 16.01 0.34 -4.73
N TYR A 308 16.77 1.42 -4.88
CA TYR A 308 16.23 2.75 -4.68
C TYR A 308 16.84 3.77 -5.62
N ARG A 309 16.10 4.86 -5.82
CA ARG A 309 16.51 5.99 -6.66
C ARG A 309 16.60 7.25 -5.82
N THR A 310 17.73 7.92 -5.92
CA THR A 310 17.93 9.30 -5.45
C THR A 310 17.61 10.28 -6.60
N SER A 311 17.81 11.58 -6.40
CA SER A 311 17.67 12.53 -7.52
C SER A 311 18.57 12.19 -8.70
N THR A 312 19.79 11.69 -8.46
CA THR A 312 20.85 11.52 -9.48
C THR A 312 21.35 10.08 -9.66
N LYS A 313 20.99 9.14 -8.79
CA LYS A 313 21.49 7.76 -8.86
C LYS A 313 20.37 6.74 -8.73
N VAL A 314 20.59 5.57 -9.31
CA VAL A 314 19.89 4.33 -8.94
C VAL A 314 20.89 3.42 -8.25
N LYS A 315 20.51 2.88 -7.11
CA LYS A 315 21.35 2.02 -6.28
C LYS A 315 20.67 0.69 -6.01
N VAL A 316 21.48 -0.35 -5.86
CA VAL A 316 21.07 -1.64 -5.29
C VAL A 316 21.79 -1.86 -3.97
N VAL A 317 21.05 -2.34 -2.98
CA VAL A 317 21.55 -2.81 -1.70
C VAL A 317 21.58 -4.32 -1.77
N ASP A 318 22.78 -4.87 -1.72
CA ASP A 318 23.02 -6.27 -1.41
C ASP A 318 22.94 -6.42 0.12
N ILE A 319 21.78 -6.87 0.58
CA ILE A 319 21.46 -6.93 2.01
C ILE A 319 22.34 -7.96 2.73
N ASN A 320 22.66 -9.08 2.06
CA ASN A 320 23.45 -10.16 2.64
C ASN A 320 24.92 -9.74 2.80
N ASN A 321 25.49 -9.11 1.77
CA ASN A 321 26.89 -8.67 1.79
C ASN A 321 27.07 -7.29 2.44
N GLN A 322 25.99 -6.64 2.87
CA GLN A 322 25.97 -5.31 3.48
C GLN A 322 26.61 -4.22 2.60
N GLN A 323 26.39 -4.32 1.30
CA GLN A 323 26.96 -3.44 0.28
C GLN A 323 25.88 -2.69 -0.48
N VAL A 324 26.21 -1.49 -0.93
CA VAL A 324 25.37 -0.64 -1.78
C VAL A 324 26.15 -0.31 -3.04
N HIS A 325 25.65 -0.75 -4.19
CA HIS A 325 26.26 -0.52 -5.49
C HIS A 325 25.49 0.57 -6.24
N THR A 326 26.20 1.48 -6.90
CA THR A 326 25.58 2.40 -7.85
C THR A 326 25.39 1.70 -9.19
N LEU A 327 24.15 1.58 -9.65
CA LEU A 327 23.79 0.97 -10.93
C LEU A 327 23.83 1.99 -12.08
N PHE A 328 23.28 3.17 -11.82
CA PHE A 328 23.21 4.26 -12.79
C PHE A 328 23.46 5.60 -12.09
N SER A 329 24.11 6.53 -12.78
CA SER A 329 24.39 7.88 -12.27
C SER A 329 24.18 8.92 -13.37
N ARG A 330 23.46 10.00 -13.07
CA ARG A 330 23.25 11.13 -13.97
C ARG A 330 23.11 12.44 -13.21
N THR A 331 23.99 13.39 -13.51
CA THR A 331 24.01 14.73 -12.90
C THR A 331 22.70 15.48 -13.07
N LEU A 332 22.09 15.38 -14.27
CA LEU A 332 20.78 16.01 -14.57
C LEU A 332 19.58 15.17 -14.11
N GLY A 333 19.84 14.21 -13.24
CA GLY A 333 18.84 13.40 -12.57
C GLY A 333 18.42 12.13 -13.30
N VAL A 334 17.89 11.20 -12.52
CA VAL A 334 17.24 9.96 -12.98
C VAL A 334 15.74 10.15 -12.87
N ASN A 335 14.96 9.84 -13.90
CA ASN A 335 13.51 10.05 -13.88
C ASN A 335 12.74 8.92 -13.17
N GLN A 336 13.11 7.67 -13.46
CA GLN A 336 12.48 6.46 -12.95
C GLN A 336 13.40 5.26 -13.20
N PHE A 337 13.14 4.15 -12.51
CA PHE A 337 13.65 2.84 -12.90
C PHE A 337 12.51 1.83 -12.95
N THR A 338 12.76 0.69 -13.60
CA THR A 338 11.83 -0.43 -13.64
C THR A 338 12.65 -1.70 -13.49
N LEU A 339 12.21 -2.58 -12.59
CA LEU A 339 12.76 -3.93 -12.44
C LEU A 339 11.94 -4.89 -13.28
N THR A 340 12.64 -5.77 -13.99
CA THR A 340 12.05 -6.94 -14.63
C THR A 340 12.62 -8.17 -13.94
N GLU A 341 11.75 -8.90 -13.27
CA GLU A 341 12.10 -10.20 -12.68
C GLU A 341 11.74 -11.28 -13.70
N HIS A 342 12.74 -12.03 -14.11
CA HIS A 342 12.61 -13.10 -15.10
C HIS A 342 12.24 -14.42 -14.41
N LEU A 343 11.67 -15.35 -15.17
CA LEU A 343 11.18 -16.64 -14.64
C LEU A 343 12.32 -17.53 -14.11
N ASP A 344 13.55 -17.30 -14.57
CA ASP A 344 14.76 -17.98 -14.11
C ASP A 344 15.34 -17.36 -12.82
N GLY A 345 14.69 -16.33 -12.26
CA GLY A 345 15.13 -15.61 -11.06
C GLY A 345 16.14 -14.49 -11.33
N LYS A 346 16.51 -14.26 -12.60
CA LYS A 346 17.34 -13.13 -13.00
C LYS A 346 16.58 -11.82 -12.83
N ILE A 347 17.31 -10.77 -12.50
CA ILE A 347 16.76 -9.41 -12.35
C ILE A 347 17.44 -8.52 -13.39
N SER A 348 16.66 -7.97 -14.31
CA SER A 348 17.11 -6.84 -15.13
C SER A 348 16.54 -5.53 -14.60
N ILE A 349 17.26 -4.45 -14.85
CA ILE A 349 16.85 -3.11 -14.42
C ILE A 349 17.11 -2.11 -15.53
N LYS A 350 16.07 -1.31 -15.81
CA LYS A 350 16.13 -0.22 -16.77
C LYS A 350 15.90 1.11 -16.09
N ALA A 351 16.75 2.09 -16.35
CA ALA A 351 16.63 3.45 -15.83
C ALA A 351 16.38 4.46 -16.95
N LYS A 352 15.45 5.40 -16.74
CA LYS A 352 15.24 6.53 -17.64
C LYS A 352 16.08 7.73 -17.20
N LEU A 353 16.97 8.17 -18.07
CA LEU A 353 18.03 9.14 -17.82
C LEU A 353 17.79 10.41 -18.68
N GLY A 354 16.70 11.11 -18.41
CA GLY A 354 16.23 12.22 -19.23
C GLY A 354 15.56 11.72 -20.52
N PHE A 355 16.25 11.91 -21.64
CA PHE A 355 15.78 11.50 -22.96
C PHE A 355 16.30 10.13 -23.40
N SER A 356 17.28 9.55 -22.69
CA SER A 356 17.79 8.19 -22.94
C SER A 356 17.31 7.20 -21.87
N SER A 357 17.62 5.93 -22.08
CA SER A 357 17.46 4.89 -21.08
C SER A 357 18.59 3.90 -21.19
N ASP A 358 19.09 3.45 -20.04
CA ASP A 358 20.15 2.46 -19.92
C ASP A 358 19.60 1.24 -19.19
N GLU A 359 20.19 0.08 -19.43
CA GLU A 359 19.72 -1.20 -18.91
C GLU A 359 20.90 -2.06 -18.44
N ILE A 360 20.69 -2.76 -17.33
CA ILE A 360 21.56 -3.83 -16.84
C ILE A 360 20.72 -5.10 -16.92
N ASP A 361 21.14 -6.03 -17.77
CA ASP A 361 20.39 -7.27 -18.03
C ASP A 361 20.41 -8.22 -16.82
N ASP A 362 21.50 -8.21 -16.06
CA ASP A 362 21.71 -9.07 -14.89
C ASP A 362 22.32 -8.29 -13.72
N VAL A 363 21.50 -8.01 -12.71
CA VAL A 363 21.97 -7.29 -11.53
C VAL A 363 22.93 -8.13 -10.69
N ALA A 364 22.76 -9.45 -10.62
CA ALA A 364 23.63 -10.31 -9.83
C ALA A 364 25.03 -10.38 -10.44
N ASP A 365 25.12 -10.61 -11.76
CA ASP A 365 26.40 -10.57 -12.47
C ASP A 365 27.04 -9.17 -12.40
N PHE A 366 26.25 -8.10 -12.45
CA PHE A 366 26.77 -6.74 -12.26
C PHE A 366 27.40 -6.58 -10.88
N ILE A 367 26.70 -6.95 -9.80
CA ILE A 367 27.20 -6.83 -8.42
C ILE A 367 28.52 -7.61 -8.26
N LYS A 368 28.54 -8.86 -8.73
CA LYS A 368 29.71 -9.75 -8.63
C LYS A 368 30.96 -9.19 -9.31
N ASN A 369 30.79 -8.52 -10.44
CA ASN A 369 31.89 -7.97 -11.23
C ASN A 369 32.18 -6.49 -10.90
N ASN A 370 31.33 -5.83 -10.13
CA ASN A 370 31.51 -4.43 -9.79
C ASN A 370 32.63 -4.29 -8.76
N THR A 371 33.60 -3.42 -9.07
CA THR A 371 34.74 -3.10 -8.19
C THR A 371 34.82 -1.61 -7.85
N THR A 372 33.83 -0.83 -8.29
CA THR A 372 33.79 0.64 -8.18
C THR A 372 32.45 1.12 -7.63
N ASP A 373 32.42 2.31 -7.02
CA ASP A 373 31.18 2.93 -6.51
C ASP A 373 30.36 2.02 -5.56
N ILE A 374 31.08 1.32 -4.68
CA ILE A 374 30.53 0.48 -3.61
C ILE A 374 30.62 1.23 -2.28
N GLU A 375 29.49 1.32 -1.59
CA GLU A 375 29.38 1.94 -0.28
C GLU A 375 28.86 0.91 0.75
N PRO A 376 29.22 1.00 2.03
CA PRO A 376 28.58 0.17 3.06
C PRO A 376 27.11 0.57 3.25
N ILE A 377 26.27 -0.36 3.73
CA ILE A 377 24.92 -0.03 4.20
C ILE A 377 25.01 1.06 5.28
N GLN A 378 24.10 2.03 5.19
CA GLN A 378 24.03 3.14 6.12
C GLN A 378 23.60 2.68 7.51
N LYS A 379 24.11 3.34 8.55
CA LYS A 379 23.60 3.18 9.91
C LYS A 379 22.53 4.23 10.17
N LEU A 380 21.48 3.86 10.91
CA LEU A 380 20.46 4.81 11.33
C LEU A 380 21.08 5.88 12.25
N GLY A 381 20.75 7.15 11.99
CA GLY A 381 21.22 8.29 12.80
C GLY A 381 22.69 8.67 12.62
N ALA A 382 23.34 8.22 11.54
CA ALA A 382 24.72 8.55 11.20
C ALA A 382 24.86 9.83 10.37
#